data_AF-A0A940NML0-F1
#
_entry.id   AF-A0A940NML0-F1
#
_cell.length_a   1.000
_cell.length_b   1.000
_cell.length_c   1.000
_cell.angle_alpha   90.00
_cell.angle_beta   90.00
_cell.angle_gamma   90.00
#
_symmetry.space_group_name_H-M   'P 1'
#
loop_
_entity.id
_entity.type
_entity.pdbx_description
1 polymer ?
#
loop_
_entity_poly.entity_id
_entity_poly.type
_entity_poly.pdbx_seq_one_letter_code
_entity_poly.pdbx_strand_id
1 'polypeptide(L)'
;MNLNKSLASEQQLSDLAAGKGINIAGGGTNVPLRDAPRLVSEYGGQPSDWSKVSTSSYTAADGSQFEIHAYRNNVTGQVVEPKSIPLK
;
A
#
# COMPACT_ATOMS: atom_id res chain seq x y z
N MET A 1 -16.74 -11.47 -9.21
CA MET A 1 -15.32 -11.10 -8.97
C MET A 1 -14.51 -11.58 -10.17
N ASN A 2 -13.64 -10.75 -10.72
CA ASN A 2 -12.84 -11.10 -11.91
C ASN A 2 -11.47 -11.63 -11.43
N LEU A 3 -11.18 -12.92 -11.68
CA LEU A 3 -10.00 -13.62 -11.15
C LEU A 3 -8.69 -12.88 -11.45
N ASN A 4 -8.56 -12.32 -12.65
CA ASN A 4 -7.37 -11.57 -13.08
C ASN A 4 -7.13 -10.32 -12.23
N LYS A 5 -8.20 -9.65 -11.75
CA LYS A 5 -8.07 -8.47 -10.86
C LYS A 5 -7.64 -8.86 -9.45
N SER A 6 -8.09 -10.01 -8.95
CA SER A 6 -7.64 -10.55 -7.66
C SER A 6 -6.15 -10.88 -7.71
N LEU A 7 -5.72 -11.63 -8.72
CA LEU A 7 -4.33 -12.02 -8.90
C LEU A 7 -3.40 -10.80 -9.06
N ALA A 8 -3.83 -9.79 -9.83
CA ALA A 8 -3.07 -8.55 -9.96
C ALA A 8 -2.95 -7.80 -8.63
N SER A 9 -4.03 -7.75 -7.83
CA SER A 9 -4.00 -7.12 -6.51
C SER A 9 -3.07 -7.88 -5.56
N GLU A 10 -3.09 -9.22 -5.56
CA GLU A 10 -2.19 -10.06 -4.76
C GLU A 10 -0.72 -9.84 -5.16
N GLN A 11 -0.42 -9.78 -6.46
CA GLN A 11 0.92 -9.47 -6.95
C GLN A 11 1.38 -8.08 -6.51
N GLN A 12 0.52 -7.07 -6.65
CA GLN A 12 0.80 -5.69 -6.21
C GLN A 12 1.05 -5.61 -4.69
N LEU A 13 0.34 -6.40 -3.89
CA LEU A 13 0.58 -6.50 -2.44
C LEU A 13 1.90 -7.18 -2.11
N SER A 14 2.24 -8.27 -2.81
CA SER A 14 3.54 -8.91 -2.67
C SER A 14 4.68 -7.96 -3.02
N ASP A 15 4.50 -7.12 -4.03
CA ASP A 15 5.48 -6.10 -4.41
C ASP A 15 5.66 -5.04 -3.32
N LEU A 16 4.58 -4.54 -2.72
CA LEU A 16 4.65 -3.62 -1.59
C LEU A 16 5.37 -4.23 -0.38
N ALA A 17 5.09 -5.48 -0.05
CA ALA A 17 5.72 -6.21 1.04
C ALA A 17 7.23 -6.44 0.78
N ALA A 18 7.61 -6.64 -0.48
CA ALA A 18 9.00 -6.71 -0.91
C ALA A 18 9.71 -5.34 -0.96
N GLY A 19 9.07 -4.27 -0.47
CA GLY A 19 9.66 -2.94 -0.40
C GLY A 19 9.47 -2.10 -1.67
N LYS A 20 8.82 -2.61 -2.72
CA LYS A 20 8.51 -1.84 -3.93
C LYS A 20 7.37 -0.84 -3.67
N GLY A 21 7.05 -0.05 -4.69
CA GLY A 21 6.03 1.01 -4.61
C GLY A 21 6.63 2.36 -4.19
N ILE A 22 5.75 3.34 -4.03
CA ILE A 22 6.12 4.72 -3.74
C ILE A 22 5.55 5.11 -2.38
N ASN A 23 6.39 5.71 -1.53
CA ASN A 23 5.94 6.27 -0.26
C ASN A 23 5.22 7.61 -0.53
N ILE A 24 3.96 7.70 -0.10
CA ILE A 24 3.12 8.90 -0.26
C ILE A 24 3.19 9.77 1.00
N ALA A 25 3.26 9.14 2.18
CA ALA A 25 3.36 9.82 3.47
C ALA A 25 4.10 8.95 4.49
N GLY A 26 4.65 9.56 5.54
CA GLY A 26 5.39 8.88 6.60
C GLY A 26 6.87 8.72 6.26
N GLY A 27 7.46 7.61 6.70
CA GLY A 27 8.90 7.33 6.53
C GLY A 27 9.39 7.57 5.10
N GLY A 28 10.49 8.30 4.95
CA GLY A 28 11.10 8.64 3.66
C GLY A 28 10.40 9.76 2.87
N THR A 29 9.43 10.47 3.45
CA THR A 29 8.72 11.59 2.80
C THR A 29 8.69 12.82 3.69
N ASN A 30 8.41 14.00 3.10
CA ASN A 30 8.14 15.23 3.84
C ASN A 30 6.66 15.37 4.26
N VAL A 31 5.82 14.37 3.94
CA VAL A 31 4.38 14.40 4.25
C VAL A 31 4.15 13.60 5.52
N PRO A 32 3.62 14.21 6.60
CA PRO A 32 3.40 13.49 7.85
C PRO A 32 2.28 12.45 7.70
N LEU A 33 2.51 11.26 8.27
CA LEU A 33 1.50 10.21 8.33
C LEU A 33 0.61 10.42 9.57
N ARG A 34 -0.59 11.00 9.35
CA ARG A 34 -1.53 11.31 10.45
C ARG A 34 -2.08 10.06 11.15
N ASP A 35 -2.16 8.95 10.44
CA ASP A 35 -2.66 7.68 10.99
C ASP A 35 -1.62 6.91 11.81
N ALA A 36 -0.36 7.37 11.87
CA ALA A 36 0.72 6.65 12.53
C ALA A 36 0.41 6.24 13.98
N PRO A 37 -0.22 7.09 14.84
CA PRO A 37 -0.61 6.66 16.19
C PRO A 37 -1.61 5.49 16.19
N ARG A 38 -2.58 5.49 15.28
CA ARG A 38 -3.56 4.40 15.15
C ARG A 38 -2.89 3.11 14.67
N LEU A 39 -2.02 3.21 13.66
CA LEU A 39 -1.29 2.07 13.13
C LEU A 39 -0.41 1.40 14.20
N VAL A 40 0.26 2.20 15.03
CA VAL A 40 1.03 1.67 16.17
C VAL A 40 0.11 0.99 17.20
N SER A 41 -1.06 1.58 17.49
CA SER A 41 -2.01 0.99 18.42
C SER A 41 -2.60 -0.34 17.94
N GLU A 42 -2.82 -0.51 16.64
CA GLU A 42 -3.46 -1.70 16.05
C GLU A 42 -2.45 -2.79 15.67
N TYR A 43 -1.28 -2.40 15.16
CA TYR A 43 -0.31 -3.31 14.54
C TYR A 43 1.08 -3.27 15.20
N GLY A 44 1.32 -2.36 16.15
CA GLY A 44 2.59 -2.21 16.85
C GLY A 44 3.67 -1.42 16.08
N GLY A 45 4.91 -1.54 16.54
CA GLY A 45 6.06 -0.77 16.00
C GLY A 45 6.12 0.67 16.51
N GLN A 46 6.82 1.53 15.78
CA GLN A 46 6.94 2.96 16.07
C GLN A 46 6.28 3.82 14.99
N PRO A 47 5.82 5.04 15.31
CA PRO A 47 5.17 5.91 14.32
C PRO A 47 6.02 6.19 13.08
N SER A 48 7.35 6.29 13.25
CA SER A 48 8.33 6.51 12.17
C SER A 48 8.51 5.32 11.24
N ASP A 49 8.14 4.12 11.68
CA ASP A 49 8.30 2.90 10.89
C ASP A 49 7.25 2.82 9.79
N TRP A 50 6.10 3.47 9.99
CA TRP A 50 4.96 3.39 9.11
C TRP A 50 5.03 4.41 7.96
N SER A 51 4.67 3.95 6.77
CA SER A 51 4.44 4.78 5.59
C SER A 51 3.13 4.40 4.92
N LYS A 52 2.46 5.39 4.32
CA LYS A 52 1.44 5.12 3.32
C LYS A 52 2.15 4.89 1.98
N VAL A 53 1.81 3.82 1.29
CA VAL A 53 2.45 3.41 0.04
C VAL A 53 1.41 3.21 -1.06
N SER A 54 1.82 3.42 -2.31
CA SER A 54 1.06 3.02 -3.49
C SER A 54 1.87 2.19 -4.47
N THR A 55 1.18 1.39 -5.27
CA THR A 55 1.73 0.73 -6.46
C THR A 55 1.61 1.61 -7.69
N SER A 56 2.25 1.21 -8.79
CA SER A 56 1.93 1.71 -10.12
C SER A 56 0.50 1.31 -10.52
N SER A 57 -0.04 1.99 -11.53
CA SER A 57 -1.30 1.61 -12.16
C SER A 57 -1.20 0.23 -12.82
N TYR A 58 -2.32 -0.50 -12.78
CA TYR A 58 -2.54 -1.75 -13.49
C TYR A 58 -3.78 -1.59 -14.37
N THR A 59 -3.66 -1.97 -15.65
CA THR A 59 -4.77 -2.01 -16.60
C THR A 59 -5.27 -3.44 -16.72
N ALA A 60 -6.50 -3.69 -16.27
CA ALA A 60 -7.15 -4.98 -16.41
C ALA A 60 -7.60 -5.23 -17.85
N ALA A 61 -7.87 -6.50 -18.17
CA ALA A 61 -8.31 -6.93 -19.51
C ALA A 61 -9.62 -6.28 -19.97
N ASP A 62 -10.47 -5.82 -19.04
CA ASP A 62 -11.70 -5.08 -19.33
C ASP A 62 -11.48 -3.56 -19.52
N GLY A 63 -10.21 -3.13 -19.58
CA GLY A 63 -9.82 -1.73 -19.73
C GLY A 63 -9.86 -0.92 -18.44
N SER A 64 -10.38 -1.46 -17.33
CA SER A 64 -10.37 -0.75 -16.06
C SER A 64 -8.95 -0.61 -15.51
N GLN A 65 -8.62 0.57 -15.00
CA GLN A 65 -7.33 0.84 -14.39
C GLN A 65 -7.48 1.00 -12.88
N PHE A 66 -6.53 0.47 -12.13
CA PHE A 66 -6.47 0.67 -10.69
C PHE A 66 -5.04 0.60 -10.15
N GLU A 67 -4.84 1.13 -8.96
CA GLU A 67 -3.63 0.95 -8.15
C GLU A 67 -4.01 0.49 -6.74
N ILE A 68 -3.04 -0.04 -5.99
CA ILE A 68 -3.23 -0.40 -4.59
C ILE A 68 -2.61 0.66 -3.71
N HIS A 69 -3.37 1.14 -2.73
CA HIS A 69 -2.86 1.92 -1.60
C HIS A 69 -2.88 1.05 -0.35
N ALA A 70 -1.84 1.15 0.48
CA ALA A 70 -1.77 0.43 1.75
C ALA A 70 -0.93 1.22 2.77
N TYR A 71 -0.85 0.71 4.00
CA TYR A 71 0.18 1.11 4.96
C TYR A 71 1.24 0.02 5.05
N ARG A 72 2.51 0.42 5.09
CA ARG A 72 3.65 -0.48 5.24
C ARG A 72 4.48 -0.07 6.44
N ASN A 73 4.83 -1.03 7.28
CA ASN A 73 5.92 -0.87 8.24
C ASN A 73 7.25 -1.15 7.52
N ASN A 74 8.11 -0.14 7.39
CA ASN A 74 9.36 -0.22 6.64
C ASN A 74 10.45 -1.04 7.36
N VAL A 75 10.29 -1.34 8.64
CA VAL A 75 11.21 -2.18 9.41
C VAL A 75 10.85 -3.66 9.26
N THR A 76 9.57 -3.99 9.36
CA THR A 76 9.11 -5.39 9.35
C THR A 76 8.66 -5.87 7.97
N GLY A 77 8.40 -4.97 7.02
CA GLY A 77 7.81 -5.28 5.72
C GLY A 77 6.31 -5.57 5.78
N GLN A 78 5.67 -5.48 6.96
CA GLN A 78 4.24 -5.74 7.13
C GLN A 78 3.42 -4.72 6.32
N VAL A 79 2.49 -5.22 5.51
CA VAL A 79 1.53 -4.42 4.74
C VAL A 79 0.12 -4.65 5.28
N VAL A 80 -0.59 -3.57 5.57
CA VAL A 80 -1.94 -3.61 6.15
C VAL A 80 -2.90 -2.66 5.41
N GLU A 81 -4.19 -2.94 5.58
CA GLU A 81 -5.30 -2.14 5.05
C GLU A 81 -5.20 -1.85 3.54
N PRO A 82 -4.97 -2.86 2.70
CA PRO A 82 -4.88 -2.65 1.27
C PRO A 82 -6.22 -2.21 0.68
N LYS A 83 -6.17 -1.23 -0.21
CA LYS A 83 -7.33 -0.70 -0.90
C LYS A 83 -7.04 -0.53 -2.39
N SER A 84 -7.87 -1.12 -3.23
CA SER A 84 -7.88 -0.85 -4.66
C SER A 84 -8.49 0.52 -4.93
N ILE A 85 -7.74 1.36 -5.63
CA ILE A 85 -8.13 2.70 -6.04
C ILE A 85 -8.32 2.69 -7.56
N PRO A 86 -9.57 2.79 -8.06
CA PRO A 86 -9.82 2.93 -9.49
C PRO A 86 -9.20 4.22 -10.02
N LEU A 87 -8.55 4.14 -11.18
CA LEU A 87 -8.01 5.27 -11.91
C LEU A 87 -9.02 5.65 -13.01
N LYS A 88 -9.32 6.94 -13.13
CA LYS A 88 -10.30 7.48 -14.09
C LYS A 88 -9.69 7.65 -15.47
#